data_AF-A0A1I2BWQ5-F1
#
_entry.id   AF-A0A1I2BWQ5-F1
#
_cell.length_a   1.000
_cell.length_b   1.000
_cell.length_c   1.000
_cell.angle_alpha   90.00
_cell.angle_beta   90.00
_cell.angle_gamma   90.00
#
_symmetry.space_group_name_H-M   'P 1'
#
loop_
_entity.id
_entity.type
_entity.pdbx_description
1 polymer ?
#
loop_
_entity_poly.entity_id
_entity_poly.type
_entity_poly.pdbx_seq_one_letter_code
_entity_poly.pdbx_strand_id
1 'polypeptide(L)'
;MSYKTSMSMACEAEKVISMHTAQRWQRRERELQSWLAREKITKHPKQTLLLGHVSIDAELLPALTLLKEQGIPTEFSCAGVSVLDEPEDHSLYAYITFPACEQTERFIQLAIQRMKHRLLVTFEPARNRYDLSSFYIGHNRSFCLLMLRCAQAVAKEQHRPKS
;
A
#
# COMPACT_ATOMS: atom_id res chain seq x y z
N MET A 1 -34.61 18.64 -34.93
CA MET A 1 -33.67 18.85 -33.81
C MET A 1 -34.07 17.92 -32.69
N SER A 2 -33.27 16.89 -32.39
CA SER A 2 -33.38 16.18 -31.11
C SER A 2 -32.00 15.64 -30.76
N TYR A 3 -31.59 15.87 -29.52
CA TYR A 3 -30.20 15.96 -29.12
C TYR A 3 -29.53 14.60 -28.98
N LYS A 4 -28.27 14.61 -29.42
CA LYS A 4 -27.27 13.57 -29.35
C LYS A 4 -26.84 13.30 -27.91
N THR A 5 -26.55 12.01 -27.66
CA THR A 5 -25.49 11.50 -26.79
C THR A 5 -25.67 11.65 -25.28
N SER A 6 -26.27 10.63 -24.67
CA SER A 6 -25.93 10.24 -23.31
C SER A 6 -24.52 9.65 -23.30
N MET A 7 -23.53 10.49 -23.04
CA MET A 7 -22.17 10.06 -22.76
C MET A 7 -22.17 9.48 -21.36
N SER A 8 -22.32 8.17 -21.24
CA SER A 8 -22.07 7.48 -19.97
C SER A 8 -20.58 7.67 -19.65
N MET A 9 -20.26 8.58 -18.73
CA MET A 9 -18.99 8.50 -18.01
C MET A 9 -19.03 7.19 -17.22
N ALA A 10 -18.53 6.12 -17.83
CA ALA A 10 -18.13 4.94 -17.09
C ALA A 10 -17.02 5.42 -16.14
N CYS A 11 -17.36 5.60 -14.87
CA CYS A 11 -16.37 5.79 -13.82
C CYS A 11 -15.44 4.59 -13.92
N GLU A 12 -14.20 4.78 -14.39
CA GLU A 12 -13.27 3.67 -14.54
C GLU A 12 -13.05 3.05 -13.17
N ALA A 13 -13.55 1.81 -13.01
CA ALA A 13 -13.48 1.08 -11.76
C ALA A 13 -12.02 0.87 -11.32
N GLU A 14 -11.81 0.77 -10.01
CA GLU A 14 -10.55 0.36 -9.41
C GLU A 14 -10.06 -0.97 -10.02
N LYS A 15 -8.78 -1.03 -10.40
CA LYS A 15 -8.16 -2.18 -11.07
C LYS A 15 -7.09 -2.79 -10.19
N VAL A 16 -7.20 -4.08 -9.88
CA VAL A 16 -6.10 -4.85 -9.28
C VAL A 16 -5.04 -5.10 -10.34
N ILE A 17 -3.82 -4.62 -10.14
CA ILE A 17 -2.71 -4.76 -11.10
C ILE A 17 -1.64 -5.76 -10.65
N SER A 18 -1.69 -6.23 -9.40
CA SER A 18 -0.86 -7.34 -8.94
C SER A 18 -1.48 -8.69 -9.32
N MET A 19 -0.64 -9.65 -9.74
CA MET A 19 -1.10 -10.97 -10.19
C MET A 19 -1.14 -11.98 -9.04
N HIS A 20 -2.30 -12.60 -8.81
CA HIS A 20 -2.49 -13.65 -7.80
C HIS A 20 -3.27 -14.82 -8.36
N THR A 21 -2.87 -16.04 -7.99
CA THR A 21 -3.58 -17.26 -8.37
C THR A 21 -4.86 -17.43 -7.56
N ALA A 22 -5.84 -18.16 -8.09
CA ALA A 22 -7.09 -18.46 -7.38
C ALA A 22 -6.84 -19.09 -5.99
N GLN A 23 -5.85 -19.98 -5.88
CA GLN A 23 -5.45 -20.60 -4.59
C GLN A 23 -5.00 -19.56 -3.56
N ARG A 24 -4.32 -18.48 -3.99
CA ARG A 24 -3.87 -17.40 -3.09
C ARG A 24 -5.04 -16.55 -2.64
N TRP A 25 -5.99 -16.27 -3.53
CA TRP A 25 -7.25 -15.60 -3.17
C TRP A 25 -8.05 -16.42 -2.16
N GLN A 26 -8.22 -17.72 -2.39
CA GLN A 26 -8.88 -18.64 -1.44
C GLN A 26 -8.15 -18.70 -0.10
N ARG A 27 -6.81 -18.64 -0.10
CA ARG A 27 -6.03 -18.55 1.14
C ARG A 27 -6.30 -17.24 1.87
N ARG A 28 -6.24 -16.09 1.17
CA ARG A 28 -6.53 -14.78 1.75
C ARG A 28 -7.93 -14.72 2.35
N GLU A 29 -8.91 -15.30 1.68
CA GLU A 29 -10.29 -15.40 2.19
C GLU A 29 -10.35 -16.19 3.49
N ARG A 30 -9.68 -17.35 3.56
CA ARG A 30 -9.58 -18.12 4.81
C ARG A 30 -8.88 -17.35 5.93
N GLU A 31 -7.82 -16.61 5.61
CA GLU A 31 -7.13 -15.75 6.58
C GLU A 31 -8.05 -14.63 7.09
N LEU A 32 -8.86 -14.03 6.22
CA LEU A 32 -9.87 -13.03 6.60
C LEU A 32 -10.92 -13.62 7.55
N GLN A 33 -11.50 -14.76 7.20
CA GLN A 33 -12.49 -15.43 8.07
C GLN A 33 -11.88 -15.78 9.44
N SER A 34 -10.64 -16.29 9.46
CA SER A 34 -9.93 -16.57 10.70
C SER A 34 -9.63 -15.29 11.50
N TRP A 35 -9.34 -14.18 10.83
CA TRP A 35 -9.08 -12.90 11.48
C TRP A 35 -10.34 -12.32 12.12
N LEU A 36 -11.48 -12.43 11.46
CA LEU A 36 -12.77 -11.98 11.98
C LEU A 36 -13.22 -12.81 13.19
N ALA A 37 -12.94 -14.12 13.18
CA ALA A 37 -13.36 -15.03 14.25
C ALA A 37 -12.44 -15.03 15.48
N ARG A 38 -11.20 -14.51 15.38
CA ARG A 38 -10.25 -14.57 16.49
C ARG A 38 -10.49 -13.47 17.51
N GLU A 39 -10.15 -13.75 18.76
CA GLU A 39 -10.01 -12.72 19.78
C GLU A 39 -8.83 -11.79 19.45
N LYS A 40 -9.09 -10.49 19.49
CA LYS A 40 -8.12 -9.43 19.21
C LYS A 40 -7.30 -9.11 20.46
N ILE A 41 -6.24 -9.88 20.68
CA ILE A 41 -5.35 -9.66 21.83
C ILE A 41 -4.21 -8.69 21.47
N THR A 42 -4.17 -7.55 22.16
CA THR A 42 -3.07 -6.59 22.06
C THR A 42 -1.85 -7.08 22.85
N LYS A 43 -0.83 -7.58 22.14
CA LYS A 43 0.43 -8.02 22.76
C LYS A 43 1.35 -6.86 23.13
N HIS A 44 1.38 -5.82 22.29
CA HIS A 44 2.18 -4.62 22.49
C HIS A 44 1.39 -3.41 22.01
N PRO A 45 1.51 -2.26 22.70
CA PRO A 45 0.92 -1.02 22.21
C PRO A 45 1.56 -0.63 20.89
N LYS A 46 0.74 -0.08 20.02
CA LYS A 46 1.18 0.45 18.75
C LYS A 46 2.07 1.68 18.98
N GLN A 47 3.10 1.84 18.14
CA GLN A 47 3.94 3.04 18.16
C GLN A 47 3.68 3.88 16.91
N THR A 48 3.42 5.17 17.13
CA THR A 48 3.26 6.16 16.07
C THR A 48 4.33 7.24 16.20
N LEU A 49 4.82 7.72 15.06
CA LEU A 49 5.82 8.78 14.97
C LEU A 49 5.35 9.85 13.98
N LEU A 50 5.90 11.05 14.08
CA LEU A 50 5.59 12.13 13.15
C LEU A 50 6.51 12.08 11.92
N LEU A 51 5.92 12.18 10.74
CA LEU A 51 6.62 12.50 9.49
C LEU A 51 6.07 13.82 8.95
N GLY A 52 6.79 14.91 9.19
CA GLY A 52 6.25 16.25 8.99
C GLY A 52 5.16 16.56 10.03
N HIS A 53 3.92 16.77 9.58
CA HIS A 53 2.76 17.05 10.45
C HIS A 53 1.78 15.86 10.53
N VAL A 54 2.14 14.71 9.96
CA VAL A 54 1.28 13.52 9.90
C VAL A 54 1.80 12.46 10.87
N SER A 55 0.90 11.89 11.67
CA SER A 55 1.19 10.74 12.52
C SER A 55 1.13 9.47 11.68
N ILE A 56 2.21 8.68 11.71
CA ILE A 56 2.34 7.43 10.95
C ILE A 56 2.80 6.30 11.86
N ASP A 57 2.59 5.06 11.43
CA ASP A 57 3.13 3.90 12.11
C ASP A 57 4.67 3.92 12.11
N ALA A 58 5.28 3.68 13.28
CA ALA A 58 6.72 3.72 13.46
C ALA A 58 7.47 2.71 12.56
N GLU A 59 6.87 1.56 12.24
CA GLU A 59 7.45 0.56 11.35
C GLU A 59 7.49 1.03 9.88
N LEU A 60 6.61 1.95 9.47
CA LEU A 60 6.60 2.52 8.11
C LEU A 60 7.51 3.73 7.95
N LEU A 61 7.81 4.45 9.04
CA LEU A 61 8.60 5.68 9.00
C LEU A 61 9.89 5.53 8.17
N PRO A 62 10.74 4.49 8.35
CA PRO A 62 11.98 4.38 7.57
C PRO A 62 11.74 4.26 6.07
N ALA A 63 10.68 3.56 5.65
CA ALA A 63 10.34 3.41 4.24
C ALA A 63 9.83 4.73 3.65
N LEU A 64 8.92 5.40 4.36
CA LEU A 64 8.31 6.65 3.91
C LEU A 64 9.31 7.80 3.85
N THR A 65 10.23 7.87 4.81
CA THR A 65 11.33 8.85 4.77
C THR A 65 12.18 8.68 3.51
N LEU A 66 12.62 7.46 3.20
CA LEU A 66 13.41 7.20 2.00
C LEU A 66 12.62 7.52 0.72
N LEU A 67 11.35 7.13 0.65
CA LEU A 67 10.51 7.45 -0.51
C LEU A 67 10.42 8.97 -0.74
N LYS A 68 10.19 9.73 0.33
CA LYS A 68 10.16 11.20 0.29
C LYS A 68 11.50 11.78 -0.19
N GLU A 69 12.63 11.29 0.33
CA GLU A 69 13.97 11.71 -0.09
C GLU A 69 14.25 11.40 -1.56
N GLN A 70 13.64 10.35 -2.12
CA GLN A 70 13.76 9.97 -3.52
C GLN A 70 12.75 10.68 -4.44
N GLY A 71 11.96 11.62 -3.91
CA GLY A 71 10.94 12.35 -4.67
C GLY A 71 9.66 11.55 -4.94
N ILE A 72 9.48 10.37 -4.34
CA ILE A 72 8.30 9.52 -4.52
C ILE A 72 7.22 9.97 -3.52
N PRO A 73 6.12 10.59 -3.98
CA PRO A 73 5.08 11.09 -3.08
C PRO A 73 4.26 9.96 -2.48
N THR A 74 3.79 10.16 -1.25
CA THR A 74 2.81 9.30 -0.56
C THR A 74 1.74 10.20 0.07
N GLU A 75 0.48 9.74 0.10
CA GLU A 75 -0.64 10.51 0.68
C GLU A 75 -1.10 9.95 2.00
N PHE A 76 -1.44 8.66 2.00
CA PHE A 76 -1.93 7.94 3.16
C PHE A 76 -1.03 6.75 3.39
N SER A 77 -0.78 6.44 4.65
CA SER A 77 -0.01 5.26 5.00
C SER A 77 -0.41 4.79 6.38
N CYS A 78 -0.63 3.50 6.51
CA CYS A 78 -0.87 2.89 7.80
C CYS A 78 -0.26 1.49 7.79
N ALA A 79 0.49 1.14 8.83
CA ALA A 79 0.70 -0.26 9.18
C ALA A 79 -0.24 -0.56 10.33
N GLY A 80 -1.52 -0.48 9.99
CA GLY A 80 -2.61 -0.25 10.90
C GLY A 80 -2.95 1.22 11.18
N VAL A 81 -4.20 1.38 11.60
CA VAL A 81 -5.07 2.54 11.80
C VAL A 81 -5.32 3.39 10.54
N SER A 82 -6.49 3.14 9.94
CA SER A 82 -7.25 4.08 9.12
C SER A 82 -7.79 5.20 10.01
N VAL A 83 -8.00 6.40 9.45
CA VAL A 83 -8.51 7.61 10.14
C VAL A 83 -9.96 7.45 10.66
N LEU A 84 -10.58 6.28 10.52
CA LEU A 84 -11.98 6.02 10.88
C LEU A 84 -12.22 4.89 11.90
N ASP A 85 -11.20 4.23 12.44
CA ASP A 85 -11.42 3.22 13.48
C ASP A 85 -10.55 3.50 14.70
N GLU A 86 -11.15 3.31 15.88
CA GLU A 86 -10.59 3.68 17.17
C GLU A 86 -9.15 3.18 17.35
N PRO A 87 -8.29 3.98 18.02
CA PRO A 87 -6.85 3.73 18.18
C PRO A 87 -6.48 2.42 18.90
N GLU A 88 -7.47 1.66 19.36
CA GLU A 88 -7.31 0.40 20.06
C GLU A 88 -7.49 -0.82 19.15
N ASP A 89 -7.98 -0.64 17.91
CA ASP A 89 -8.41 -1.75 17.06
C ASP A 89 -7.46 -2.07 15.88
N HIS A 90 -7.01 -3.32 15.83
CA HIS A 90 -6.02 -3.80 14.87
C HIS A 90 -6.52 -3.70 13.41
N SER A 91 -5.79 -3.02 12.53
CA SER A 91 -6.16 -3.05 11.11
C SER A 91 -5.78 -4.35 10.43
N LEU A 92 -6.68 -4.73 9.53
CA LEU A 92 -6.65 -5.95 8.74
C LEU A 92 -5.37 -6.09 7.89
N TYR A 93 -4.86 -4.99 7.34
CA TYR A 93 -3.61 -4.96 6.58
C TYR A 93 -2.89 -3.60 6.70
N ALA A 94 -1.59 -3.60 6.44
CA ALA A 94 -0.83 -2.38 6.19
C ALA A 94 -1.08 -1.89 4.75
N TYR A 95 -1.14 -0.58 4.54
CA TYR A 95 -1.29 0.03 3.22
C TYR A 95 -0.51 1.36 3.07
N ILE A 96 -0.19 1.73 1.83
CA ILE A 96 0.36 3.03 1.45
C ILE A 96 -0.31 3.45 0.13
N THR A 97 -0.78 4.69 0.06
CA THR A 97 -1.34 5.33 -1.13
C THR A 97 -0.29 6.21 -1.79
N PHE A 98 -0.16 6.08 -3.10
CA PHE A 98 0.77 6.84 -3.93
C PHE A 98 0.03 7.58 -5.05
N PRO A 99 0.19 8.92 -5.16
CA PRO A 99 -0.20 9.63 -6.37
C PRO A 99 0.53 9.06 -7.58
N ALA A 100 -0.19 8.85 -8.68
CA ALA A 100 0.40 8.34 -9.89
C ALA A 100 1.22 9.44 -10.59
N CYS A 101 2.49 9.13 -10.78
CA CYS A 101 3.45 9.90 -11.55
C CYS A 101 4.55 8.94 -12.04
N GLU A 102 5.42 9.40 -12.95
CA GLU A 102 6.47 8.56 -13.55
C GLU A 102 7.39 7.90 -12.49
N GLN A 103 7.73 8.62 -11.42
CA GLN A 103 8.58 8.09 -10.34
C GLN A 103 7.84 7.03 -9.52
N THR A 104 6.57 7.29 -9.18
CA THR A 104 5.69 6.32 -8.52
C THR A 104 5.56 5.06 -9.36
N GLU A 105 5.28 5.17 -10.67
CA GLU A 105 5.10 4.03 -11.56
C GLU A 105 6.33 3.11 -11.56
N ARG A 106 7.52 3.68 -11.69
CA ARG A 106 8.78 2.93 -11.60
C ARG A 106 8.91 2.20 -10.26
N PHE A 107 8.59 2.87 -9.17
CA PHE A 107 8.60 2.26 -7.84
C PHE A 107 7.56 1.13 -7.71
N ILE A 108 6.34 1.32 -8.22
CA ILE A 108 5.29 0.28 -8.19
C ILE A 108 5.75 -0.96 -8.96
N GLN A 109 6.33 -0.81 -10.14
CA GLN A 109 6.84 -1.95 -10.91
C GLN A 109 7.95 -2.70 -10.16
N LEU A 110 8.89 -1.98 -9.54
CA LEU A 110 9.91 -2.58 -8.68
C LEU A 110 9.29 -3.35 -7.50
N ALA A 111 8.32 -2.74 -6.83
CA ALA A 111 7.64 -3.33 -5.68
C ALA A 111 6.90 -4.63 -6.07
N ILE A 112 6.15 -4.62 -7.19
CA ILE A 112 5.48 -5.80 -7.74
C ILE A 112 6.50 -6.92 -8.02
N GLN A 113 7.62 -6.61 -8.67
CA GLN A 113 8.65 -7.60 -9.01
C GLN A 113 9.31 -8.21 -7.77
N ARG A 114 9.57 -7.41 -6.73
CA ARG A 114 10.29 -7.85 -5.52
C ARG A 114 9.39 -8.53 -4.49
N MET A 115 8.20 -8.00 -4.27
CA MET A 115 7.26 -8.52 -3.28
C MET A 115 6.42 -9.66 -3.82
N LYS A 116 6.20 -9.68 -5.14
CA LYS A 116 5.44 -10.71 -5.86
C LYS A 116 4.08 -10.88 -5.18
N HIS A 117 3.74 -12.12 -4.87
CA HIS A 117 2.47 -12.52 -4.29
C HIS A 117 2.17 -11.99 -2.87
N ARG A 118 3.10 -11.28 -2.25
CA ARG A 118 2.95 -10.69 -0.91
C ARG A 118 2.37 -9.27 -0.94
N LEU A 119 2.37 -8.64 -2.11
CA LEU A 119 1.87 -7.28 -2.33
C LEU A 119 0.57 -7.35 -3.11
N LEU A 120 -0.46 -6.67 -2.62
CA LEU A 120 -1.63 -6.31 -3.39
C LEU A 120 -1.42 -4.88 -3.91
N VAL A 121 -1.67 -4.66 -5.19
CA VAL A 121 -1.65 -3.32 -5.79
C VAL A 121 -2.93 -3.08 -6.53
N THR A 122 -3.60 -1.98 -6.21
CA THR A 122 -4.72 -1.47 -6.99
C THR A 122 -4.39 -0.10 -7.58
N PHE A 123 -5.01 0.21 -8.71
CA PHE A 123 -4.95 1.50 -9.35
C PHE A 123 -6.38 2.03 -9.49
N GLU A 124 -6.61 3.25 -9.02
CA GLU A 124 -7.89 3.95 -9.13
C GLU A 124 -7.74 5.10 -10.15
N PRO A 125 -8.12 4.89 -11.42
CA PRO A 125 -7.91 5.89 -12.47
C PRO A 125 -8.61 7.22 -12.18
N ALA A 126 -9.80 7.16 -11.57
CA ALA A 126 -10.59 8.34 -11.22
C ALA A 126 -9.88 9.29 -10.24
N ARG A 127 -8.98 8.76 -9.40
CA ARG A 127 -8.18 9.54 -8.45
C ARG A 127 -6.70 9.61 -8.81
N ASN A 128 -6.31 9.00 -9.93
CA ASN A 128 -4.94 8.93 -10.42
C ASN A 128 -3.96 8.49 -9.30
N ARG A 129 -4.24 7.37 -8.64
CA ARG A 129 -3.45 6.88 -7.51
C ARG A 129 -3.34 5.36 -7.47
N TYR A 130 -2.30 4.89 -6.81
CA TYR A 130 -2.07 3.48 -6.48
C TYR A 130 -2.27 3.25 -4.99
N ASP A 131 -2.90 2.14 -4.64
CA ASP A 131 -2.98 1.65 -3.27
C ASP A 131 -2.22 0.33 -3.15
N LEU A 132 -1.22 0.31 -2.26
CA LEU A 132 -0.36 -0.84 -2.01
C LEU A 132 -0.69 -1.39 -0.64
N SER A 133 -0.96 -2.68 -0.52
CA SER A 133 -1.19 -3.31 0.78
C SER A 133 -0.51 -4.68 0.91
N SER A 134 -0.40 -5.19 2.13
CA SER A 134 -0.09 -6.61 2.31
C SER A 134 -1.20 -7.45 1.67
N PHE A 135 -0.83 -8.42 0.82
CA PHE A 135 -1.82 -9.30 0.20
C PHE A 135 -2.49 -10.22 1.24
N TYR A 136 -1.68 -10.79 2.14
CA TYR A 136 -2.13 -11.67 3.21
C TYR A 136 -2.46 -10.89 4.49
N ILE A 137 -3.35 -11.46 5.31
CA ILE A 137 -3.83 -10.83 6.55
C ILE A 137 -2.85 -11.11 7.69
N GLY A 138 -2.57 -10.11 8.52
CA GLY A 138 -1.61 -10.24 9.63
C GLY A 138 -0.14 -10.17 9.21
N HIS A 139 0.14 -9.78 7.96
CA HIS A 139 1.50 -9.66 7.42
C HIS A 139 2.05 -8.21 7.44
N ASN A 140 1.49 -7.33 8.27
CA ASN A 140 1.81 -5.89 8.30
C ASN A 140 3.31 -5.63 8.47
N ARG A 141 3.95 -6.25 9.47
CA ARG A 141 5.40 -6.08 9.72
C ARG A 141 6.26 -6.56 8.56
N SER A 142 5.85 -7.66 7.92
CA SER A 142 6.54 -8.16 6.72
C SER A 142 6.40 -7.18 5.56
N PHE A 143 5.22 -6.58 5.39
CA PHE A 143 4.98 -5.54 4.40
C PHE A 143 5.86 -4.31 4.64
N CYS A 144 5.92 -3.78 5.87
CA CYS A 144 6.78 -2.65 6.22
C CYS A 144 8.25 -2.92 5.89
N LEU A 145 8.77 -4.09 6.29
CA LEU A 145 10.14 -4.49 6.01
C LEU A 145 10.43 -4.60 4.51
N LEU A 146 9.48 -5.14 3.73
CA LEU A 146 9.63 -5.27 2.29
C LEU A 146 9.53 -3.93 1.56
N MET A 147 8.68 -3.02 2.04
CA MET A 147 8.60 -1.65 1.54
C MET A 147 9.89 -0.88 1.77
N LEU A 148 10.45 -0.99 2.98
CA LEU A 148 11.77 -0.42 3.26
C LEU A 148 12.84 -0.94 2.30
N ARG A 149 12.88 -2.25 2.04
CA ARG A 149 13.83 -2.85 1.09
C ARG A 149 13.62 -2.39 -0.35
N CYS A 150 12.40 -2.06 -0.75
CA CYS A 150 12.13 -1.49 -2.08
C CYS A 150 12.60 -0.02 -2.13
N ALA A 151 12.28 0.78 -1.12
CA ALA A 151 12.72 2.18 -1.03
C ALA A 151 14.26 2.30 -1.04
N GLN A 152 14.95 1.46 -0.25
CA GLN A 152 16.41 1.38 -0.23
C GLN A 152 17.02 1.04 -1.59
N ALA A 153 16.32 0.27 -2.42
CA ALA A 153 16.84 -0.10 -3.73
C ALA A 153 16.74 1.03 -4.74
N VAL A 154 15.63 1.78 -4.73
CA VAL A 154 15.52 3.01 -5.51
C VAL A 154 16.63 3.99 -5.10
N ALA A 155 16.83 4.17 -3.79
CA ALA A 155 17.88 5.03 -3.28
C ALA A 155 19.28 4.65 -3.80
N LYS A 156 19.60 3.35 -3.83
CA LYS A 156 20.87 2.87 -4.38
C LYS A 156 21.00 3.09 -5.89
N GLU A 157 19.92 2.96 -6.64
CA GLU A 157 19.93 3.16 -8.10
C GLU A 157 20.15 4.64 -8.48
N GLN A 158 19.55 5.58 -7.74
CA GLN A 158 19.75 7.02 -8.00
C GLN A 158 21.17 7.51 -7.68
N HIS A 159 21.85 6.86 -6.72
CA HIS A 159 23.23 7.21 -6.33
C HIS A 159 24.30 6.46 -7.12
N ARG A 160 23.93 5.60 -8.07
CA ARG A 160 24.91 4.92 -8.92
C ARG A 160 25.46 5.93 -9.95
N PRO A 161 26.79 6.16 -10.01
CA PRO A 161 27.35 7.04 -11.02
C PRO A 161 26.99 6.50 -12.40
N LYS A 162 26.41 7.35 -13.25
CA LYS A 162 26.18 7.03 -14.66
C LYS A 162 27.56 6.78 -15.28
N SER A 163 27.81 5.54 -15.67
CA SER A 163 29.02 5.12 -16.38
C SER A 163 28.97 5.59 -17.83
#